data_AF-A0A939XHZ1-F1
#
_entry.id   AF-A0A939XHZ1-F1
#
_cell.length_a   1.000
_cell.length_b   1.000
_cell.length_c   1.000
_cell.angle_alpha   90.00
_cell.angle_beta   90.00
_cell.angle_gamma   90.00
#
_symmetry.space_group_name_H-M   'P 1'
#
loop_
_entity.id
_entity.type
_entity.pdbx_description
1 polymer ?
#
loop_
_entity_poly.entity_id
_entity_poly.type
_entity_poly.pdbx_seq_one_letter_code
_entity_poly.pdbx_strand_id
1 'polypeptide(L)'
;MRINTDQGGVNLVIFDADEDIADRREELLSIKEQYGVDFELFLLPNNHDAGTLEDLLEHIINPNNRPIFDCWEHYEQELVQIDIPGRTPPPLTTPAKKTKIYGYLEALLFNSSEQKKLIKEANRNYENPQHWNLDSEYLEPLKEFLTGNIIKTTE
;
A
#
# COMPACT_ATOMS: atom_id res chain seq x y z
N MET A 1 -11.28 7.26 18.82
CA MET A 1 -10.46 8.48 18.76
C MET A 1 -10.61 9.33 20.01
N ARG A 2 -11.81 9.86 20.35
CA ARG A 2 -11.98 10.68 21.58
C ARG A 2 -11.52 9.96 22.86
N ILE A 3 -11.90 8.69 23.05
CA ILE A 3 -11.45 7.88 24.21
C ILE A 3 -9.93 7.80 24.32
N ASN A 4 -9.21 7.64 23.20
CA ASN A 4 -7.74 7.58 23.22
C ASN A 4 -7.17 8.94 23.64
N THR A 5 -7.69 10.04 23.07
CA THR A 5 -7.30 11.41 23.44
C THR A 5 -7.61 11.71 24.91
N ASP A 6 -8.79 11.31 25.39
CA ASP A 6 -9.23 11.48 26.79
C ASP A 6 -8.34 10.69 27.77
N GLN A 7 -7.66 9.64 27.29
CA GLN A 7 -6.69 8.83 28.02
C GLN A 7 -5.23 9.30 27.80
N GLY A 8 -5.01 10.43 27.13
CA GLY A 8 -3.68 10.99 26.85
C GLY A 8 -2.93 10.31 25.70
N GLY A 9 -3.59 9.44 24.94
CA GLY A 9 -3.02 8.78 23.76
C GLY A 9 -3.13 9.63 22.49
N VAL A 10 -2.18 9.39 21.58
CA VAL A 10 -2.18 9.99 20.23
C VAL A 10 -2.96 9.08 19.27
N ASN A 11 -3.88 9.65 18.48
CA ASN A 11 -4.50 8.92 17.38
C ASN A 11 -3.65 9.09 16.13
N LEU A 12 -3.33 7.98 15.46
CA LEU A 12 -2.67 8.00 14.15
C LEU A 12 -3.67 7.53 13.10
N VAL A 13 -3.76 8.28 12.01
CA VAL A 13 -4.51 7.91 10.82
C VAL A 13 -3.51 7.70 9.69
N ILE A 14 -3.48 6.48 9.15
CA ILE A 14 -2.73 6.09 7.97
C ILE A 14 -3.76 5.69 6.93
N PHE A 15 -3.77 6.35 5.77
CA PHE A 15 -4.85 6.19 4.79
C PHE A 15 -4.31 6.30 3.36
N ASP A 16 -4.97 5.69 2.38
CA ASP A 16 -4.59 5.83 0.98
C ASP A 16 -4.79 7.28 0.51
N ALA A 17 -3.83 7.83 -0.25
CA ALA A 17 -4.00 9.12 -0.93
C ALA A 17 -4.95 9.01 -2.14
N ASP A 18 -5.10 7.80 -2.70
CA ASP A 18 -5.80 7.53 -3.95
C ASP A 18 -5.25 8.38 -5.10
N GLU A 19 -6.09 9.03 -5.89
CA GLU A 19 -5.68 9.77 -7.09
C GLU A 19 -5.20 11.21 -6.81
N ASP A 20 -5.62 11.81 -5.69
CA ASP A 20 -5.27 13.19 -5.33
C ASP A 20 -5.01 13.32 -3.82
N ILE A 21 -3.74 13.46 -3.47
CA ILE A 21 -3.29 13.59 -2.09
C ILE A 21 -3.77 14.88 -1.42
N ALA A 22 -3.89 15.98 -2.17
CA ALA A 22 -4.28 17.28 -1.61
C ALA A 22 -5.76 17.25 -1.22
N ASP A 23 -6.61 16.80 -2.13
CA ASP A 23 -8.05 16.64 -1.89
C ASP A 23 -8.29 15.64 -0.76
N ARG A 24 -7.59 14.50 -0.75
CA ARG A 24 -7.71 13.50 0.33
C ARG A 24 -7.31 14.06 1.69
N ARG A 25 -6.24 14.87 1.73
CA ARG A 25 -5.78 15.51 2.96
C ARG A 25 -6.81 16.52 3.47
N GLU A 26 -7.37 17.34 2.59
CA GLU A 26 -8.43 18.29 2.93
C GLU A 26 -9.66 17.57 3.49
N GLU A 27 -10.10 16.49 2.84
CA GLU A 27 -11.23 15.66 3.29
C GLU A 27 -11.02 15.17 4.74
N LEU A 28 -9.89 14.51 5.01
CA LEU A 28 -9.63 13.93 6.33
C LEU A 28 -9.46 15.01 7.40
N LEU A 29 -8.82 16.15 7.09
CA LEU A 29 -8.71 17.27 8.02
C LEU A 29 -10.08 17.93 8.28
N SER A 30 -10.98 17.99 7.29
CA SER A 30 -12.35 18.46 7.51
C SER A 30 -13.12 17.54 8.47
N ILE A 31 -12.92 16.23 8.38
CA ILE A 31 -13.49 15.24 9.32
C ILE A 31 -12.92 15.46 10.73
N LYS A 32 -11.61 15.74 10.84
CA LYS A 32 -10.94 16.09 12.11
C LYS A 32 -11.68 17.24 12.82
N GLU A 33 -11.94 18.32 12.09
CA GLU A 33 -12.66 19.49 12.58
C GLU A 33 -14.15 19.21 12.87
N GLN A 34 -14.86 18.63 11.90
CA GLN A 34 -16.30 18.36 11.99
C GLN A 34 -16.66 17.53 13.22
N TYR A 35 -15.85 16.53 13.54
CA TYR A 35 -16.09 15.63 14.67
C TYR A 35 -15.30 16.00 15.92
N GLY A 36 -14.53 17.11 15.91
CA GLY A 36 -13.70 17.52 17.04
C GLY A 36 -12.86 16.36 17.58
N VAL A 37 -12.23 15.62 16.68
CA VAL A 37 -11.29 14.54 16.99
C VAL A 37 -9.90 15.02 16.63
N ASP A 38 -8.90 14.61 17.39
CA ASP A 38 -7.50 14.96 17.09
C ASP A 38 -6.72 13.71 16.68
N PHE A 39 -5.92 13.83 15.62
CA PHE A 39 -5.06 12.79 15.09
C PHE A 39 -3.93 13.35 14.23
N GLU A 40 -2.83 12.60 14.17
CA GLU A 40 -1.75 12.77 13.21
C GLU A 40 -2.05 11.98 11.95
N LEU A 41 -1.77 12.56 10.78
CA LEU A 41 -2.16 12.01 9.48
C LEU A 41 -0.93 11.68 8.63
N PHE A 42 -0.90 10.44 8.13
CA PHE A 42 -0.01 9.99 7.07
C PHE A 42 -0.83 9.47 5.90
N LEU A 43 -0.51 9.93 4.69
CA LEU A 43 -1.14 9.41 3.48
C LEU A 43 -0.19 8.45 2.75
N LEU A 44 -0.65 7.27 2.38
CA LEU A 44 0.11 6.34 1.57
C LEU A 44 0.24 6.86 0.14
N PRO A 45 1.33 6.52 -0.57
CA PRO A 45 2.36 5.59 -0.13
C PRO A 45 3.45 6.22 0.76
N ASN A 46 3.72 7.52 0.64
CA ASN A 46 4.90 8.15 1.27
C ASN A 46 4.64 9.56 1.85
N ASN A 47 3.36 9.92 2.03
CA ASN A 47 2.84 11.20 2.55
C ASN A 47 3.04 12.42 1.65
N HIS A 48 3.59 12.22 0.45
CA HIS A 48 3.82 13.27 -0.54
C HIS A 48 3.10 13.00 -1.87
N ASP A 49 3.11 11.75 -2.33
CA ASP A 49 2.55 11.36 -3.61
C ASP A 49 1.13 10.79 -3.48
N ALA A 50 0.37 10.89 -4.56
CA ALA A 50 -0.85 10.11 -4.74
C ALA A 50 -0.53 8.60 -4.80
N GLY A 51 -1.48 7.75 -4.39
CA GLY A 51 -1.35 6.30 -4.45
C GLY A 51 -1.97 5.58 -3.25
N THR A 52 -1.72 4.27 -3.21
CA THR A 52 -2.30 3.37 -2.19
C THR A 52 -1.24 2.55 -1.47
N LEU A 53 -1.65 1.69 -0.54
CA LEU A 53 -0.79 0.66 0.04
C LEU A 53 -0.07 -0.17 -1.02
N GLU A 54 -0.74 -0.54 -2.12
CA GLU A 54 -0.09 -1.31 -3.19
C GLU A 54 1.07 -0.56 -3.82
N ASP A 55 0.99 0.76 -3.98
CA ASP A 55 2.11 1.58 -4.45
C ASP A 55 3.31 1.48 -3.51
N LEU A 56 3.08 1.57 -2.20
CA LEU A 56 4.13 1.34 -1.20
C LEU A 56 4.74 -0.04 -1.39
N LEU A 57 3.91 -1.09 -1.45
CA LEU A 57 4.35 -2.49 -1.56
C LEU A 57 5.17 -2.77 -2.82
N GLU A 58 4.82 -2.15 -3.95
CA GLU A 58 5.59 -2.27 -5.19
C GLU A 58 7.01 -1.70 -5.05
N HIS A 59 7.18 -0.59 -4.33
CA HIS A 59 8.49 0.05 -4.09
C HIS A 59 9.35 -0.68 -3.06
N ILE A 60 8.78 -1.63 -2.32
CA ILE A 60 9.47 -2.33 -1.23
C ILE A 60 9.51 -3.84 -1.41
N ILE A 61 9.32 -4.37 -2.63
CA ILE A 61 9.59 -5.79 -2.87
C ILE A 61 11.06 -6.11 -2.58
N ASN A 62 11.35 -7.36 -2.22
CA ASN A 62 12.74 -7.81 -2.19
C ASN A 62 13.34 -7.68 -3.61
N PRO A 63 14.48 -6.98 -3.79
CA PRO A 63 15.10 -6.76 -5.10
C PRO A 63 15.42 -8.05 -5.87
N ASN A 64 15.71 -9.16 -5.17
CA ASN A 64 15.97 -10.46 -5.80
C ASN A 64 14.75 -11.00 -6.55
N ASN A 65 13.54 -10.54 -6.20
CA ASN A 65 12.30 -10.97 -6.82
C ASN A 65 11.83 -10.03 -7.94
N ARG A 66 12.61 -8.99 -8.28
CA ARG A 66 12.32 -8.05 -9.38
C ARG A 66 11.95 -8.74 -10.71
N PRO A 67 12.55 -9.88 -11.10
CA PRO A 67 12.15 -10.57 -12.34
C PRO A 67 10.67 -10.96 -12.41
N ILE A 68 9.97 -11.14 -11.27
CA ILE A 68 8.53 -11.42 -11.25
C ILE A 68 7.75 -10.18 -11.70
N PHE A 69 8.16 -8.99 -11.24
CA PHE A 69 7.56 -7.72 -11.65
C PHE A 69 7.86 -7.41 -13.11
N ASP A 70 9.09 -7.69 -13.58
CA ASP A 70 9.44 -7.49 -14.99
C ASP A 70 8.55 -8.35 -15.92
N CYS A 71 8.29 -9.61 -15.56
CA CYS A 71 7.34 -10.48 -16.27
C CYS A 71 5.92 -9.91 -16.28
N TRP A 72 5.47 -9.33 -15.16
CA TRP A 72 4.15 -8.74 -15.04
C TRP A 72 4.00 -7.45 -15.88
N GLU A 73 4.99 -6.56 -15.80
CA GLU A 73 5.03 -5.32 -16.58
C GLU A 73 5.03 -5.61 -18.08
N HIS A 74 5.77 -6.64 -18.52
CA HIS A 74 5.71 -7.10 -19.90
C HIS A 74 4.31 -7.61 -20.28
N TYR A 75 3.68 -8.42 -19.42
CA TYR A 75 2.30 -8.87 -19.64
C TYR A 75 1.31 -7.70 -19.78
N GLU A 76 1.40 -6.68 -18.93
CA GLU A 76 0.57 -5.47 -19.01
C GLU A 76 0.81 -4.69 -20.31
N GLN A 77 2.07 -4.55 -20.73
CA GLN A 77 2.46 -3.90 -21.98
C GLN A 77 1.91 -4.63 -23.22
N GLU A 78 1.92 -5.96 -23.21
CA GLU A 78 1.35 -6.77 -24.29
C GLU A 78 -0.18 -6.67 -24.31
N LEU A 79 -0.84 -6.72 -23.14
CA LEU A 79 -2.30 -6.63 -23.03
C LEU A 79 -2.87 -5.38 -23.72
N VAL A 80 -2.26 -4.22 -23.48
CA VAL A 80 -2.76 -2.95 -24.03
C VAL A 80 -2.56 -2.83 -25.55
N GLN A 81 -1.75 -3.70 -26.16
CA GLN A 81 -1.53 -3.75 -27.61
C GLN A 81 -2.44 -4.74 -28.32
N ILE A 82 -3.10 -5.64 -27.58
CA ILE A 82 -3.97 -6.68 -28.16
C ILE A 82 -5.32 -6.07 -28.54
N ASP A 83 -5.66 -6.19 -29.82
CA ASP A 83 -7.00 -5.97 -30.34
C ASP A 83 -7.70 -7.33 -30.59
N ILE A 84 -8.83 -7.55 -29.94
CA ILE A 84 -9.64 -8.77 -30.10
C ILE A 84 -10.89 -8.41 -30.90
N PRO A 85 -11.07 -8.95 -32.12
CA PRO A 85 -12.23 -8.66 -32.95
C PRO A 85 -13.56 -8.86 -32.20
N GLY A 86 -14.39 -7.82 -32.18
CA GLY A 86 -15.69 -7.84 -31.52
C GLY A 86 -15.68 -7.47 -30.03
N ARG A 87 -14.52 -7.16 -29.43
CA ARG A 87 -14.43 -6.67 -28.05
C ARG A 87 -14.25 -5.15 -28.02
N THR A 88 -15.10 -4.46 -27.27
CA THR A 88 -15.05 -3.00 -27.09
C THR A 88 -15.24 -2.62 -25.62
N PRO A 89 -14.66 -1.51 -25.15
CA PRO A 89 -13.67 -0.68 -25.86
C PRO A 89 -12.27 -1.33 -25.87
N PRO A 90 -11.48 -1.18 -26.95
CA PRO A 90 -10.03 -1.37 -26.89
C PRO A 90 -9.35 -0.13 -26.25
N PRO A 91 -8.15 -0.28 -25.67
CA PRO A 91 -7.38 -1.52 -25.48
C PRO A 91 -7.90 -2.38 -24.32
N LEU A 92 -7.36 -3.61 -24.16
CA LEU A 92 -7.67 -4.43 -22.98
C LEU A 92 -7.22 -3.73 -21.70
N THR A 93 -8.05 -3.82 -20.66
CA THR A 93 -7.73 -3.30 -19.33
C THR A 93 -6.62 -4.14 -18.68
N THR A 94 -5.60 -3.48 -18.13
CA THR A 94 -4.58 -4.12 -17.30
C THR A 94 -5.15 -4.49 -15.94
N PRO A 95 -4.67 -5.56 -15.28
CA PRO A 95 -5.11 -5.87 -13.93
C PRO A 95 -4.80 -4.74 -12.94
N ALA A 96 -5.55 -4.66 -11.85
CA ALA A 96 -5.28 -3.70 -10.78
C ALA A 96 -3.95 -4.02 -10.05
N LYS A 97 -3.32 -3.00 -9.43
CA LYS A 97 -2.09 -3.17 -8.61
C LYS A 97 -2.26 -4.23 -7.52
N LYS A 98 -3.45 -4.34 -6.92
CA LYS A 98 -3.78 -5.39 -5.94
C LYS A 98 -3.61 -6.80 -6.51
N THR A 99 -3.95 -6.98 -7.79
CA THR A 99 -3.77 -8.24 -8.52
C THR A 99 -2.30 -8.52 -8.81
N LYS A 100 -1.49 -7.48 -9.11
CA LYS A 100 -0.03 -7.59 -9.25
C LYS A 100 0.63 -8.04 -7.94
N ILE A 101 0.30 -7.41 -6.81
CA ILE A 101 0.82 -7.82 -5.49
C ILE A 101 0.36 -9.24 -5.12
N TYR A 102 -0.88 -9.62 -5.45
CA TYR A 102 -1.36 -10.99 -5.25
C TYR A 102 -0.54 -11.99 -6.08
N GLY A 103 -0.36 -11.72 -7.38
CA GLY A 103 0.39 -12.57 -8.31
C GLY A 103 1.87 -12.70 -7.90
N TYR A 104 2.47 -11.62 -7.42
CA TYR A 104 3.81 -11.62 -6.85
C TYR A 104 3.97 -12.63 -5.72
N LEU A 105 3.07 -12.57 -4.73
CA LEU A 105 3.10 -13.50 -3.61
C LEU A 105 2.71 -14.91 -4.02
N GLU A 106 1.80 -15.09 -4.98
CA GLU A 106 1.46 -16.40 -5.53
C GLU A 106 2.63 -17.05 -6.27
N ALA A 107 3.46 -16.27 -6.96
CA ALA A 107 4.66 -16.77 -7.62
C ALA A 107 5.74 -17.22 -6.60
N LEU A 108 5.84 -16.53 -5.46
CA LEU A 108 6.80 -16.86 -4.39
C LEU A 108 6.32 -18.03 -3.51
N LEU A 109 5.02 -18.10 -3.23
CA LEU A 109 4.41 -19.06 -2.33
C LEU A 109 3.83 -20.23 -3.13
N PHE A 110 4.46 -21.40 -3.01
CA PHE A 110 4.08 -22.63 -3.72
C PHE A 110 2.57 -22.94 -3.65
N ASN A 111 2.06 -23.62 -4.67
CA ASN A 111 0.64 -23.89 -4.86
C ASN A 111 0.10 -24.97 -3.88
N SER A 112 -0.08 -24.59 -2.61
CA SER A 112 -0.86 -25.34 -1.62
C SER A 112 -1.95 -24.46 -1.01
N SER A 113 -3.02 -25.08 -0.50
CA SER A 113 -4.15 -24.37 0.10
C SER A 113 -3.74 -23.51 1.30
N GLU A 114 -2.76 -23.95 2.08
CA GLU A 114 -2.27 -23.20 3.24
C GLU A 114 -1.44 -21.99 2.81
N GLN A 115 -0.59 -22.14 1.80
CA GLN A 115 0.22 -21.03 1.28
C GLN A 115 -0.65 -19.94 0.67
N LYS A 116 -1.74 -20.31 -0.04
CA LYS A 116 -2.70 -19.34 -0.57
C LYS A 116 -3.40 -18.50 0.50
N LYS A 117 -3.52 -18.99 1.74
CA LYS A 117 -4.06 -18.19 2.85
C LYS A 117 -3.12 -17.06 3.25
N LEU A 118 -1.79 -17.27 3.15
CA LEU A 118 -0.75 -16.29 3.47
C LEU A 118 -0.63 -15.16 2.43
N ILE A 119 -1.19 -15.33 1.22
CA ILE A 119 -1.24 -14.27 0.22
C ILE A 119 -2.27 -13.20 0.59
N LYS A 120 -3.38 -13.64 1.22
CA LYS A 120 -4.48 -12.77 1.63
C LYS A 120 -3.99 -11.77 2.66
N GLU A 121 -4.39 -10.52 2.47
CA GLU A 121 -4.00 -9.36 3.28
C GLU A 121 -4.03 -9.62 4.79
N ALA A 122 -5.09 -10.25 5.29
CA ALA A 122 -5.27 -10.58 6.71
C ALA A 122 -4.21 -11.54 7.29
N ASN A 123 -3.55 -12.36 6.47
CA ASN A 123 -2.52 -13.31 6.92
C ASN A 123 -1.17 -13.07 6.24
N ARG A 124 -1.02 -11.95 5.52
CA ARG A 124 0.20 -11.65 4.78
C ARG A 124 1.32 -11.37 5.76
N ASN A 125 2.42 -12.09 5.62
CA ASN A 125 3.62 -11.82 6.39
C ASN A 125 4.38 -10.63 5.78
N TYR A 126 4.10 -9.43 6.29
CA TYR A 126 4.79 -8.19 5.92
C TYR A 126 6.22 -8.10 6.45
N GLU A 127 6.59 -8.95 7.41
CA GLU A 127 7.92 -8.98 8.02
C GLU A 127 8.89 -9.91 7.30
N ASN A 128 8.42 -10.71 6.32
CA ASN A 128 9.28 -11.68 5.65
C ASN A 128 10.28 -10.96 4.72
N PRO A 129 11.59 -10.95 5.03
CA PRO A 129 12.58 -10.27 4.19
C PRO A 129 12.77 -10.96 2.84
N GLN A 130 12.32 -12.21 2.67
CA GLN A 130 12.32 -12.86 1.35
C GLN A 130 11.24 -12.31 0.42
N HIS A 131 10.26 -11.56 0.95
CA HIS A 131 9.19 -10.93 0.18
C HIS A 131 9.36 -9.41 0.10
N TRP A 132 9.81 -8.77 1.17
CA TRP A 132 9.83 -7.31 1.30
C TRP A 132 11.20 -6.80 1.72
N ASN A 133 11.58 -5.63 1.23
CA ASN A 133 12.73 -4.86 1.66
C ASN A 133 12.30 -3.79 2.65
N LEU A 134 12.25 -4.14 3.93
CA LEU A 134 11.88 -3.19 5.00
C LEU A 134 12.96 -2.11 5.26
N ASP A 135 14.15 -2.30 4.68
CA ASP A 135 15.25 -1.33 4.71
C ASP A 135 15.23 -0.37 3.50
N SER A 136 14.19 -0.44 2.66
CA SER A 136 14.02 0.50 1.54
C SER A 136 13.91 1.93 2.03
N GLU A 137 14.67 2.84 1.40
CA GLU A 137 14.58 4.29 1.67
C GLU A 137 13.16 4.83 1.43
N TYR A 138 12.37 4.15 0.59
CA TYR A 138 10.98 4.50 0.32
C TYR A 138 10.07 4.36 1.57
N LEU A 139 10.48 3.59 2.57
CA LEU A 139 9.77 3.46 3.86
C LEU A 139 10.13 4.54 4.87
N GLU A 140 11.18 5.33 4.64
CA GLU A 140 11.65 6.30 5.63
C GLU A 140 10.56 7.31 6.06
N PRO A 141 9.73 7.88 5.16
CA PRO A 141 8.65 8.77 5.60
C PRO A 141 7.69 8.11 6.59
N LEU A 142 7.34 6.84 6.36
CA LEU A 142 6.45 6.09 7.26
C LEU A 142 7.14 5.74 8.57
N LYS A 143 8.41 5.34 8.53
CA LYS A 143 9.22 5.07 9.74
C LYS A 143 9.35 6.32 10.59
N GLU A 144 9.69 7.46 9.99
CA GLU A 144 9.79 8.75 10.66
C GLU A 144 8.46 9.18 11.29
N PHE A 145 7.35 9.02 10.56
CA PHE A 145 6.01 9.28 11.08
C PHE A 145 5.67 8.41 12.31
N LEU A 146 5.94 7.11 12.24
CA LEU A 146 5.66 6.19 13.34
C LEU A 146 6.59 6.44 14.53
N THR A 147 7.90 6.55 14.32
CA THR A 147 8.88 6.84 15.37
C THR A 147 8.60 8.19 16.04
N GLY A 148 8.28 9.22 15.25
CA GLY A 148 7.97 10.55 15.74
C GLY A 148 6.70 10.65 16.61
N ASN A 149 5.80 9.67 16.52
CA ASN A 149 4.50 9.71 17.21
C ASN A 149 4.27 8.57 18.21
N ILE A 150 4.94 7.42 18.07
CA ILE A 150 4.80 6.27 18.99
C ILE A 150 5.85 6.31 20.10
N ILE A 151 7.08 6.74 19.79
CA ILE A 151 8.21 6.69 20.76
C ILE A 151 8.14 7.84 21.80
N LYS A 152 7.33 8.87 21.55
CA LYS A 152 7.15 10.01 22.49
C LYS A 152 6.36 9.67 23.77
N THR A 153 5.88 8.44 23.93
CA THR A 153 4.98 8.06 25.03
C THR A 153 5.68 7.48 26.27
N THR A 154 7.01 7.61 26.38
CA THR A 154 7.78 7.22 27.57
C THR A 154 8.52 8.40 28.18
N GLU A 155 7.79 9.32 28.82
CA GLU A 155 8.30 10.20 29.89
C GLU A 155 7.26 10.32 31.01
#